data_AF-A0A919CAZ5-F1
#
_entry.id   AF-A0A919CAZ5-F1
#
_cell.length_a   1.000
_cell.length_b   1.000
_cell.length_c   1.000
_cell.angle_alpha   90.00
_cell.angle_beta   90.00
_cell.angle_gamma   90.00
#
_symmetry.space_group_name_H-M   'P 1'
#
loop_
_entity.id
_entity.type
_entity.pdbx_description
1 polymer ?
#
loop_
_entity_poly.entity_id
_entity_poly.type
_entity_poly.pdbx_seq_one_letter_code
_entity_poly.pdbx_strand_id
1 'polypeptide(L)'
;MTTLHLMVGLPGAGKTTLARQLAAEQRALRLTPDEWMIPLFGAPDVNGRRDVLEGRMLALALEAVRLGIDVVLDFGCWSRDERSAVRSLTEAAGAVFRLVYLPVEPAAQRARIDRRREPALRIGDAELAQARALFEEPDRAETDGRAVDNPPAGSASWEEWAAARWPGLTQN
;
A
#
# COMPACT_ATOMS: atom_id res chain seq x y z
N MET A 1 19.15 -5.95 9.25
CA MET A 1 18.56 -4.68 8.78
C MET A 1 17.07 -4.89 8.71
N THR A 2 16.30 -3.94 9.23
CA THR A 2 14.84 -4.01 9.29
C THR A 2 14.24 -3.67 7.92
N THR A 3 13.16 -4.34 7.55
CA THR A 3 12.57 -4.29 6.21
C THR A 3 11.11 -3.85 6.27
N LEU A 4 10.74 -2.89 5.43
CA LEU A 4 9.35 -2.59 5.10
C LEU A 4 9.00 -3.24 3.77
N HIS A 5 8.00 -4.11 3.78
CA HIS A 5 7.43 -4.74 2.59
C HIS A 5 6.17 -3.99 2.18
N LEU A 6 6.16 -3.40 0.99
CA LEU A 6 4.96 -2.78 0.41
C LEU A 6 4.29 -3.76 -0.56
N MET A 7 3.04 -4.12 -0.26
CA MET A 7 2.24 -5.00 -1.11
C MET A 7 1.58 -4.18 -2.22
N VAL A 8 1.76 -4.59 -3.48
CA VAL A 8 1.20 -3.88 -4.65
C VAL A 8 0.49 -4.85 -5.58
N GLY A 9 -0.60 -4.38 -6.19
CA GLY A 9 -1.43 -5.16 -7.10
C GLY A 9 -2.91 -4.82 -6.96
N LEU A 10 -3.70 -5.22 -7.94
CA LEU A 10 -5.13 -4.91 -8.00
C LEU A 10 -5.96 -5.64 -6.91
N PRO A 11 -7.20 -5.21 -6.65
CA PRO A 11 -8.17 -6.01 -5.89
C PRO A 11 -8.28 -7.43 -6.49
N GLY A 12 -8.28 -8.46 -5.65
CA GLY A 12 -8.28 -9.85 -6.11
C GLY A 12 -6.91 -10.43 -6.53
N ALA A 13 -5.83 -9.64 -6.48
CA ALA A 13 -4.48 -10.15 -6.80
C ALA A 13 -3.93 -11.16 -5.77
N GLY A 14 -4.48 -11.18 -4.56
CA GLY A 14 -4.03 -12.05 -3.47
C GLY A 14 -3.12 -11.38 -2.43
N LYS A 15 -2.96 -10.05 -2.50
CA LYS A 15 -2.11 -9.25 -1.61
C LYS A 15 -2.29 -9.58 -0.14
N THR A 16 -3.52 -9.48 0.38
CA THR A 16 -3.82 -9.72 1.80
C THR A 16 -3.46 -11.13 2.27
N THR A 17 -3.59 -12.14 1.42
CA THR A 17 -3.16 -13.51 1.74
C THR A 17 -1.66 -13.57 1.91
N LEU A 18 -0.91 -13.06 0.93
CA LEU A 18 0.55 -13.04 1.01
C LEU A 18 1.06 -12.13 2.14
N ALA A 19 0.41 -11.00 2.38
CA ALA A 19 0.75 -10.07 3.45
C ALA A 19 0.64 -10.74 4.83
N ARG A 20 -0.42 -11.54 5.06
CA ARG A 20 -0.59 -12.32 6.31
C ARG A 20 0.46 -13.39 6.46
N GLN A 21 0.77 -14.12 5.37
CA GLN A 21 1.83 -15.13 5.37
C GLN A 21 3.19 -14.50 5.68
N LEU A 22 3.57 -13.44 4.97
CA LEU A 22 4.83 -12.74 5.13
C LEU A 22 4.99 -12.16 6.54
N ALA A 23 3.90 -11.59 7.09
CA ALA A 23 3.91 -11.08 8.45
C ALA A 23 4.15 -12.17 9.49
N ALA A 24 3.56 -13.35 9.32
CA ALA A 24 3.79 -14.49 10.20
C ALA A 24 5.22 -15.03 10.09
N GLU A 25 5.72 -15.20 8.86
CA GLU A 25 7.05 -15.75 8.58
C GLU A 25 8.18 -14.84 9.09
N GLN A 26 8.05 -13.52 8.87
CA GLN A 26 9.07 -12.53 9.24
C GLN A 26 8.86 -11.94 10.64
N ARG A 27 7.81 -12.36 11.36
CA ARG A 27 7.37 -11.75 12.63
C ARG A 27 7.19 -10.23 12.50
N ALA A 28 6.64 -9.81 11.35
CA ALA A 28 6.49 -8.41 10.98
C ALA A 28 5.12 -7.85 11.41
N LEU A 29 5.09 -6.56 11.72
CA LEU A 29 3.85 -5.81 11.95
C LEU A 29 3.13 -5.63 10.61
N ARG A 30 1.92 -6.17 10.48
CA ARG A 30 1.08 -5.95 9.29
C ARG A 30 0.10 -4.81 9.53
N LEU A 31 0.11 -3.83 8.63
CA LEU A 31 -0.82 -2.70 8.64
C LEU A 31 -1.67 -2.73 7.37
N THR A 32 -2.99 -2.65 7.54
CA THR A 32 -3.94 -2.56 6.43
C THR A 32 -5.13 -1.68 6.82
N PRO A 33 -5.55 -0.75 5.95
CA PRO A 33 -6.75 0.05 6.19
C PRO A 33 -8.02 -0.79 6.08
N ASP A 34 -8.03 -1.87 5.29
CA ASP A 34 -9.24 -2.63 4.96
C ASP A 34 -9.93 -3.23 6.20
N GLU A 35 -9.16 -3.57 7.24
CA GLU A 35 -9.68 -4.13 8.50
C GLU A 35 -10.18 -3.05 9.48
N TRP A 36 -9.89 -1.77 9.21
CA TRP A 36 -10.11 -0.66 10.14
C TRP A 36 -11.18 0.32 9.63
N MET A 37 -11.34 0.44 8.31
CA MET A 37 -12.29 1.39 7.71
C MET A 37 -13.73 1.17 8.17
N ILE A 38 -14.25 -0.06 8.08
CA ILE A 38 -15.62 -0.36 8.53
C ILE A 38 -15.75 -0.21 10.05
N PRO A 39 -14.88 -0.78 10.89
CA PRO A 39 -14.99 -0.60 12.34
C PRO A 39 -14.90 0.85 12.82
N LEU A 40 -14.06 1.69 12.19
CA LEU A 40 -13.87 3.09 12.61
C LEU A 40 -14.89 4.05 11.99
N PHE A 41 -15.30 3.82 10.75
CA PHE A 41 -16.04 4.81 9.95
C PHE A 41 -17.35 4.28 9.38
N GLY A 42 -17.68 3.00 9.58
CA GLY A 42 -18.93 2.37 9.15
C GLY A 42 -19.00 2.06 7.65
N ALA A 43 -17.95 2.32 6.88
CA ALA A 43 -17.91 2.13 5.43
C ALA A 43 -16.46 1.92 4.93
N PRO A 44 -16.27 1.28 3.77
CA PRO A 44 -14.94 0.93 3.24
C PRO A 44 -14.12 2.15 2.79
N ASP A 45 -14.79 3.24 2.42
CA ASP A 45 -14.21 4.57 2.25
C ASP A 45 -15.29 5.65 2.43
N VAL A 46 -14.92 6.76 3.06
CA VAL A 46 -15.81 7.90 3.34
C VAL A 46 -14.97 9.18 3.41
N ASN A 47 -15.24 10.15 2.53
CA ASN A 47 -14.73 11.52 2.62
C ASN A 47 -13.20 11.63 2.85
N GLY A 48 -12.39 10.81 2.16
CA GLY A 48 -10.93 10.84 2.27
C GLY A 48 -10.36 10.33 3.60
N ARG A 49 -11.18 9.74 4.47
CA ARG A 49 -10.73 9.19 5.76
C ARG A 49 -9.75 8.03 5.59
N ARG A 50 -9.83 7.31 4.46
CA ARG A 50 -8.86 6.27 4.13
C ARG A 50 -7.45 6.84 4.04
N ASP A 51 -7.27 7.96 3.35
CA ASP A 51 -5.96 8.60 3.19
C ASP A 51 -5.37 9.08 4.53
N VAL A 52 -6.23 9.58 5.43
CA VAL A 52 -5.83 9.95 6.78
C VAL A 52 -5.37 8.72 7.58
N LEU A 53 -6.11 7.62 7.49
CA LEU A 53 -5.79 6.36 8.16
C LEU A 53 -4.49 5.75 7.61
N GLU A 54 -4.35 5.69 6.29
CA GLU A 54 -3.13 5.22 5.62
C GLU A 54 -1.92 6.07 6.03
N GLY A 55 -2.07 7.39 6.14
CA GLY A 55 -1.02 8.27 6.67
C GLY A 55 -0.61 7.95 8.11
N ARG A 56 -1.58 7.70 9.00
CA ARG A 56 -1.27 7.31 10.39
C ARG A 56 -0.61 5.94 10.45
N MET A 57 -1.03 4.99 9.61
CA MET A 57 -0.39 3.68 9.50
C MET A 57 1.03 3.78 8.94
N LEU A 58 1.27 4.65 7.95
CA LEU A 58 2.62 4.89 7.43
C LEU A 58 3.53 5.53 8.47
N ALA A 59 3.03 6.50 9.25
CA ALA A 59 3.79 7.07 10.37
C ALA A 59 4.19 5.98 11.39
N LEU A 60 3.25 5.11 11.77
CA LEU A 60 3.50 3.99 12.68
C LEU A 60 4.49 2.97 12.07
N ALA A 61 4.39 2.69 10.77
CA ALA A 61 5.34 1.82 10.07
C ALA A 61 6.77 2.35 10.15
N LEU A 62 6.94 3.66 9.89
CA LEU A 62 8.25 4.32 9.95
C LEU A 62 8.83 4.32 11.37
N GLU A 63 8.00 4.45 12.41
CA GLU A 63 8.43 4.28 13.80
C GLU A 63 8.83 2.83 14.10
N ALA A 64 8.02 1.86 13.69
CA ALA A 64 8.29 0.45 13.90
C ALA A 64 9.62 0.01 13.28
N VAL A 65 9.92 0.44 12.04
CA VAL A 65 11.19 0.08 11.40
C VAL A 65 12.40 0.72 12.08
N ARG A 66 12.28 1.95 12.62
CA ARG A 66 13.34 2.59 13.43
C ARG A 66 13.61 1.83 14.73
N LEU A 67 12.57 1.19 15.29
CA LEU A 67 12.67 0.33 16.47
C LEU A 67 13.12 -1.11 16.16
N GLY A 68 13.42 -1.41 14.90
CA GLY A 68 13.94 -2.72 14.50
C GLY A 68 12.88 -3.74 14.13
N ILE A 69 11.61 -3.35 14.01
CA ILE A 69 10.47 -4.24 13.72
C ILE A 69 10.19 -4.23 12.21
N ASP A 70 10.23 -5.40 11.58
CA ASP A 70 9.85 -5.53 10.17
C ASP A 70 8.36 -5.18 10.00
N VAL A 71 8.01 -4.59 8.85
CA VAL A 71 6.65 -4.14 8.55
C VAL A 71 6.16 -4.72 7.23
N VAL A 72 4.88 -5.04 7.16
CA VAL A 72 4.16 -5.32 5.91
C VAL A 72 3.05 -4.28 5.77
N LEU A 73 3.18 -3.38 4.79
CA LEU A 73 2.13 -2.46 4.39
C LEU A 73 1.27 -3.11 3.30
N ASP A 74 0.08 -3.56 3.69
CA ASP A 74 -0.95 -4.07 2.75
C ASP A 74 -1.87 -2.93 2.35
N PHE A 75 -1.28 -1.96 1.64
CA PHE A 75 -1.94 -0.75 1.13
C PHE A 75 -2.34 -0.94 -0.34
N GLY A 76 -3.19 -0.04 -0.83
CA GLY A 76 -3.52 0.08 -2.24
C GLY A 76 -2.69 1.16 -2.95
N CYS A 77 -1.36 1.18 -2.81
CA CYS A 77 -0.54 2.15 -3.55
C CYS A 77 -0.58 1.82 -5.06
N TRP A 78 -1.32 2.62 -5.83
CA TRP A 78 -1.62 2.36 -7.25
C TRP A 78 -0.75 3.19 -8.19
N SER A 79 -0.29 4.37 -7.75
CA SER A 79 0.63 5.21 -8.52
C SER A 79 2.08 4.89 -8.21
N ARG A 80 2.96 5.21 -9.17
CA ARG A 80 4.42 5.15 -9.01
C ARG A 80 4.90 6.13 -7.95
N ASP A 81 4.31 7.31 -7.88
CA ASP A 81 4.65 8.34 -6.89
C ASP A 81 4.41 7.87 -5.46
N GLU A 82 3.27 7.21 -5.19
CA GLU A 82 3.02 6.61 -3.87
C GLU A 82 4.11 5.60 -3.50
N ARG A 83 4.54 4.76 -4.44
CA ARG A 83 5.57 3.73 -4.19
C ARG A 83 6.93 4.36 -3.96
N SER A 84 7.31 5.34 -4.77
CA SER A 84 8.55 6.12 -4.61
C SER A 84 8.58 6.90 -3.28
N ALA A 85 7.45 7.48 -2.87
CA ALA A 85 7.32 8.16 -1.59
C ALA A 85 7.54 7.19 -0.41
N VAL A 86 6.83 6.06 -0.38
CA VAL A 86 7.00 5.05 0.70
C VAL A 86 8.44 4.53 0.73
N ARG A 87 9.04 4.28 -0.44
CA ARG A 87 10.43 3.87 -0.54
C ARG A 87 11.37 4.91 0.07
N SER A 88 11.29 6.16 -0.38
CA SER A 88 12.13 7.26 0.09
C SER A 88 12.03 7.43 1.61
N LEU A 89 10.82 7.41 2.15
CA LEU A 89 10.58 7.53 3.60
C LEU A 89 11.15 6.35 4.40
N THR A 90 11.04 5.13 3.86
CA THR A 90 11.59 3.91 4.47
C THR A 90 13.11 3.96 4.52
N GLU A 91 13.74 4.31 3.41
CA GLU A 91 15.21 4.41 3.30
C GLU A 91 15.75 5.53 4.18
N ALA A 92 15.07 6.69 4.24
CA ALA A 92 15.38 7.79 5.16
C ALA A 92 15.24 7.40 6.64
N ALA A 93 14.38 6.43 6.96
CA ALA A 93 14.27 5.84 8.29
C ALA A 93 15.36 4.81 8.62
N GLY A 94 16.30 4.55 7.70
CA GLY A 94 17.39 3.59 7.86
C GLY A 94 16.99 2.13 7.63
N ALA A 95 15.83 1.90 7.02
CA ALA A 95 15.29 0.56 6.76
C ALA A 95 15.40 0.18 5.27
N VAL A 96 15.29 -1.11 4.99
CA VAL A 96 15.26 -1.64 3.62
C VAL A 96 13.83 -1.59 3.11
N PHE A 97 13.62 -0.99 1.94
CA PHE A 97 12.35 -1.06 1.23
C PHE A 97 12.31 -2.29 0.32
N ARG A 98 11.20 -3.04 0.35
CA ARG A 98 10.91 -4.12 -0.60
C ARG A 98 9.53 -3.99 -1.20
N LEU A 99 9.48 -3.92 -2.53
CA LEU A 99 8.24 -3.97 -3.28
C LEU A 99 7.81 -5.42 -3.52
N VAL A 100 6.61 -5.79 -3.09
CA VAL A 100 6.01 -7.11 -3.30
C VAL A 100 4.83 -6.96 -4.27
N TYR A 101 5.12 -7.05 -5.57
CA TYR A 101 4.12 -6.93 -6.63
C TYR A 101 3.46 -8.27 -6.97
N LEU A 102 2.13 -8.30 -6.98
CA LEU A 102 1.33 -9.45 -7.41
C LEU A 102 0.51 -9.07 -8.67
N PRO A 103 0.97 -9.46 -9.88
CA PRO A 103 0.19 -9.28 -11.09
C PRO A 103 -1.05 -10.19 -11.08
N VAL A 104 -2.10 -9.77 -11.76
CA VAL A 104 -3.31 -10.58 -11.94
C VAL A 104 -3.96 -10.32 -13.28
N GLU A 105 -4.22 -11.39 -14.02
CA GLU A 105 -4.95 -11.34 -15.28
C GLU A 105 -6.45 -11.06 -15.06
N PRO A 106 -7.14 -10.34 -15.97
CA PRO A 106 -8.54 -9.98 -15.80
C PRO A 106 -9.46 -11.17 -15.49
N ALA A 107 -9.33 -12.28 -16.21
CA ALA A 107 -10.15 -13.46 -16.00
C ALA A 107 -9.90 -14.11 -14.62
N ALA A 108 -8.64 -14.20 -14.19
CA ALA A 108 -8.28 -14.72 -12.88
C ALA A 108 -8.74 -13.79 -11.76
N GLN A 109 -8.66 -12.47 -11.97
CA GLN A 109 -9.14 -11.45 -11.02
C GLN A 109 -10.63 -11.60 -10.77
N ARG A 110 -11.44 -11.65 -11.84
CA ARG A 110 -12.90 -11.85 -11.77
C ARG A 110 -13.23 -13.14 -11.02
N ALA A 111 -12.64 -14.26 -11.42
CA ALA A 111 -12.88 -15.55 -10.77
C ALA A 111 -12.54 -15.55 -9.27
N ARG A 112 -11.50 -14.82 -8.84
CA ARG A 112 -11.13 -14.70 -7.42
C ARG A 112 -12.11 -13.82 -6.64
N ILE A 113 -12.60 -12.74 -7.24
CA ILE A 113 -13.58 -11.84 -6.62
C ILE A 113 -14.91 -12.56 -6.43
N ASP A 114 -15.38 -13.29 -7.44
CA ASP A 114 -16.66 -14.02 -7.37
C ASP A 114 -16.64 -15.13 -6.32
N ARG A 115 -15.46 -15.69 -6.02
CA ARG A 115 -15.28 -16.71 -4.96
C ARG A 115 -15.16 -16.11 -3.55
N ARG A 116 -14.98 -14.79 -3.41
CA ARG A 116 -14.86 -14.13 -2.11
C ARG A 116 -16.24 -14.10 -1.44
N ARG A 117 -16.34 -14.70 -0.25
CA ARG A 117 -17.61 -14.81 0.51
C ARG A 117 -17.95 -13.55 1.32
N GLU A 118 -17.08 -12.55 1.34
CA GLU A 118 -17.26 -11.32 2.10
C GLU A 118 -18.14 -10.31 1.34
N PRO A 119 -19.31 -9.91 1.88
CA PRO A 119 -20.25 -9.03 1.19
C PRO A 119 -19.73 -7.63 0.91
N ALA A 120 -18.76 -7.14 1.69
CA ALA A 120 -18.24 -5.78 1.64
C ALA A 120 -17.42 -5.45 0.37
N LEU A 121 -17.22 -6.43 -0.51
CA LEU A 121 -16.27 -6.35 -1.64
C LEU A 121 -16.88 -6.85 -2.96
N ARG A 122 -18.20 -6.68 -3.14
CA ARG A 122 -18.83 -6.94 -4.44
C ARG A 122 -18.39 -5.90 -5.47
N ILE A 123 -17.23 -6.14 -6.07
CA ILE A 123 -16.64 -5.28 -7.10
C ILE A 123 -17.15 -5.72 -8.48
N GLY A 124 -17.86 -4.82 -9.15
CA GLY A 124 -18.42 -5.03 -10.49
C GLY A 124 -17.36 -4.98 -11.60
N ASP A 125 -17.70 -5.42 -12.82
CA ASP A 125 -16.76 -5.40 -13.95
C ASP A 125 -16.30 -3.99 -14.32
N ALA A 126 -17.22 -3.01 -14.28
CA ALA A 126 -16.90 -1.61 -14.53
C ALA A 126 -15.88 -1.06 -13.50
N GLU A 127 -16.03 -1.44 -12.24
CA GLU A 127 -15.13 -1.01 -11.16
C GLU A 127 -13.75 -1.66 -11.30
N LEU A 128 -13.66 -2.94 -11.72
CA LEU A 128 -12.38 -3.57 -12.05
C LEU A 128 -11.69 -2.94 -13.25
N ALA A 129 -12.45 -2.59 -14.30
CA ALA A 129 -11.92 -1.91 -15.45
C ALA A 129 -11.38 -0.52 -15.07
N GLN A 130 -12.12 0.22 -14.23
CA GLN A 130 -11.68 1.50 -13.71
C GLN A 130 -10.41 1.36 -12.85
N ALA A 131 -10.36 0.37 -11.95
CA ALA A 131 -9.17 0.10 -11.14
C ALA A 131 -7.94 -0.18 -12.01
N ARG A 132 -8.10 -0.93 -13.11
CA ARG A 132 -7.02 -1.19 -14.06
C ARG A 132 -6.56 0.07 -14.80
N ALA A 133 -7.48 0.94 -15.18
CA ALA A 133 -7.15 2.17 -15.88
C ALA A 133 -6.38 3.17 -14.99
N LEU A 134 -6.60 3.11 -13.67
CA LEU A 134 -5.94 3.96 -12.68
C LEU A 134 -4.64 3.37 -12.11
N PHE A 135 -4.43 2.05 -12.28
CA PHE A 135 -3.28 1.36 -11.72
C PHE A 135 -2.05 1.50 -12.61
N GLU A 136 -1.02 2.15 -12.10
CA GLU A 136 0.28 2.23 -12.75
C GLU A 136 1.10 0.99 -12.41
N GLU A 137 1.12 0.04 -13.33
CA GLU A 137 1.79 -1.24 -13.13
C GLU A 137 3.30 -1.09 -12.83
N PRO A 138 3.83 -1.72 -11.76
CA PRO A 138 5.24 -1.64 -11.45
C PRO A 138 6.13 -2.13 -12.60
N ASP A 139 7.12 -1.32 -12.97
CA ASP A 139 8.10 -1.72 -13.96
C ASP A 139 9.22 -2.61 -13.36
N ARG A 140 10.11 -3.11 -14.22
CA ARG A 140 11.25 -3.94 -13.77
C ARG A 140 12.20 -3.20 -12.84
N ALA A 141 12.41 -1.90 -13.04
CA ALA A 141 13.31 -1.12 -12.19
C ALA A 141 12.75 -0.97 -10.78
N GLU A 142 11.42 -0.85 -10.64
CA GLU A 142 10.73 -0.88 -9.35
C GLU A 142 10.83 -2.24 -8.67
N THR A 143 10.55 -3.34 -9.38
CA THR A 143 10.61 -4.69 -8.80
C THR A 143 12.03 -5.14 -8.46
N ASP A 144 13.03 -4.65 -9.18
CA ASP A 144 14.45 -4.92 -8.90
C ASP A 144 15.01 -4.02 -7.78
N GLY A 145 14.22 -3.10 -7.23
CA GLY A 145 14.64 -2.18 -6.18
C GLY A 145 15.62 -1.11 -6.67
N ARG A 146 15.58 -0.72 -7.94
CA ARG A 146 16.50 0.24 -8.57
C ARG A 146 15.90 1.64 -8.83
N ALA A 147 14.58 1.76 -8.82
CA ALA A 147 13.90 3.04 -9.08
C ALA A 147 13.70 3.90 -7.81
N VAL A 148 14.32 5.07 -7.77
CA VAL A 148 13.92 6.18 -6.89
C VAL A 148 13.72 7.37 -7.80
N ASP A 149 12.47 7.69 -8.12
CA ASP A 149 12.19 8.89 -8.91
C ASP A 149 12.35 10.14 -8.05
N ASN A 150 12.45 11.29 -8.71
CA ASN A 150 12.29 12.56 -8.02
C ASN A 150 10.81 12.81 -7.72
N PRO A 151 10.50 13.54 -6.63
CA PRO A 151 9.13 13.99 -6.37
C PRO A 151 8.56 14.74 -7.58
N PRO A 152 7.23 14.68 -7.80
CA PRO A 152 6.57 15.43 -8.86
C PRO A 152 6.81 16.94 -8.78
N ALA A 153 6.70 17.60 -9.92
CA ALA A 153 6.79 19.05 -9.99
C ALA A 153 5.78 19.71 -9.04
N GLY A 154 6.25 20.64 -8.21
CA GLY A 154 5.44 21.29 -7.18
C GLY A 154 5.63 20.76 -5.76
N SER A 155 6.44 19.70 -5.57
CA SER A 155 6.88 19.23 -4.25
C SER A 155 8.40 19.31 -4.13
N ALA A 156 8.91 19.85 -3.03
CA ALA A 156 10.36 19.99 -2.81
C ALA A 156 11.00 18.68 -2.34
N SER A 157 10.23 17.77 -1.74
CA SER A 157 10.72 16.46 -1.29
C SER A 157 9.61 15.39 -1.28
N TRP A 158 9.99 14.13 -1.13
CA TRP A 158 9.03 13.03 -0.96
C TRP A 158 8.27 13.13 0.37
N GLU A 159 8.88 13.68 1.42
CA GLU A 159 8.21 13.97 2.69
C GLU A 159 7.08 14.98 2.51
N GLU A 160 7.32 16.07 1.78
CA GLU A 160 6.29 17.09 1.49
C GLU A 160 5.15 16.49 0.66
N TRP A 161 5.51 15.79 -0.43
CA TRP A 161 4.53 15.14 -1.29
C TRP A 161 3.69 14.11 -0.51
N ALA A 162 4.33 13.28 0.31
CA ALA A 162 3.67 12.25 1.11
C ALA A 162 2.75 12.86 2.19
N ALA A 163 3.12 13.98 2.80
CA ALA A 163 2.27 14.67 3.76
C ALA A 163 0.99 15.23 3.11
N ALA A 164 1.09 15.70 1.86
CA ALA A 164 -0.07 16.13 1.09
C ALA A 164 -0.96 14.95 0.66
N ARG A 165 -0.35 13.85 0.20
CA ARG A 165 -1.06 12.63 -0.23
C ARG A 165 -1.73 11.89 0.94
N TRP A 166 -1.07 11.87 2.10
CA TRP A 166 -1.51 11.19 3.32
C TRP A 166 -1.52 12.16 4.50
N PRO A 167 -2.62 12.92 4.70
CA PRO A 167 -2.69 13.96 5.74
C PRO A 167 -2.48 13.48 7.17
N GLY A 168 -2.59 12.16 7.42
CA GLY A 168 -2.30 11.55 8.71
C GLY A 168 -0.82 11.26 8.99
N LEU A 169 0.08 11.52 8.03
CA LEU A 169 1.50 11.20 8.15
C LEU A 169 2.24 12.14 9.12
N THR A 170 1.93 13.43 9.10
CA THR A 170 2.53 14.41 10.00
C THR A 170 1.79 14.43 11.34
N GLN A 171 2.54 14.50 12.44
CA GLN A 171 1.98 14.83 13.75
C GLN A 171 1.83 16.35 13.81
N ASN A 172 0.62 16.84 14.08
CA ASN A 172 0.42 18.24 14.46
C ASN A 172 0.91 18.44 15.90
#